data_AF-A0A0P0V569-F1
#
_entry.id   AF-A0A0P0V569-F1
#
_cell.length_a   1.000
_cell.length_b   1.000
_cell.length_c   1.000
_cell.angle_alpha   90.00
_cell.angle_beta   90.00
_cell.angle_gamma   90.00
#
_symmetry.space_group_name_H-M   'P 1'
#
loop_
_entity.id
_entity.type
_entity.pdbx_description
1 polymer ?
#
loop_
_entity_poly.entity_id
_entity_poly.type
_entity_poly.pdbx_seq_one_letter_code
_entity_poly.pdbx_strand_id
1 'polypeptide(L)'
;MARVPVSRHLRVALLALLVVAVAAAAAARGDQPRRGHSMAARHERWMARFGRAYADAAEKARRMEVFAANAERVDAANRAGGDRTYTLGLNQFSDLTDDEFAQTHLGYSWAPPPPSHRHGHRAENGTAAAAADDTDVPDSVDWRARGAVTEVKNQRSCGSCWAFAAVAATEGLVQLATGNLVSLSEQQVLDCTGGANTCSGGDVSAALRYIAASGGLQTEAAYAYGGQQGACRAGGFAAPNSAAAVGGARWARLYGDEGALQALAAGQPVVVVVEASEPDFRHYRSGVYAGSAACGRRLNHAVTVVGYGAAADGGGEYWLVKNQWGTWWGEGGYMRVARGGAAGGNCGIATYAFYPTMDS
;
A
#
# COMPACT_ATOMS: atom_id res chain seq x y z
N MET A 1 -0.02 -80.53 4.88
CA MET A 1 0.05 -79.34 5.77
C MET A 1 -1.09 -79.40 6.77
N ALA A 2 -0.81 -79.73 8.03
CA ALA A 2 -1.82 -79.90 9.07
C ALA A 2 -2.28 -78.54 9.62
N ARG A 3 -3.60 -78.29 9.61
CA ARG A 3 -4.19 -77.10 10.24
C ARG A 3 -4.27 -77.34 11.75
N VAL A 4 -3.48 -76.60 12.53
CA VAL A 4 -3.54 -76.64 14.00
C VAL A 4 -4.87 -75.99 14.45
N PRO A 5 -5.73 -76.69 15.21
CA PRO A 5 -6.99 -76.11 15.68
C PRO A 5 -6.70 -75.11 16.81
N VAL A 6 -6.88 -73.82 16.51
CA VAL A 6 -6.86 -72.76 17.53
C VAL A 6 -8.06 -72.95 18.45
N SER A 7 -7.82 -73.18 19.75
CA SER A 7 -8.87 -73.42 20.74
C SER A 7 -9.86 -72.24 20.81
N ARG A 8 -11.13 -72.53 21.10
CA ARG A 8 -12.16 -71.49 21.26
C ARG A 8 -11.74 -70.42 22.28
N HIS A 9 -11.06 -70.82 23.36
CA HIS A 9 -10.53 -69.91 24.38
C HIS A 9 -9.47 -68.95 23.82
N LEU A 10 -8.58 -69.42 22.94
CA LEU A 10 -7.55 -68.57 22.33
C LEU A 10 -8.17 -67.57 21.33
N ARG A 11 -9.22 -67.96 20.61
CA ARG A 11 -9.97 -67.04 19.72
C ARG A 11 -10.68 -65.94 20.51
N VAL A 12 -11.29 -66.28 21.64
CA VAL A 12 -11.95 -65.31 22.52
C VAL A 12 -10.92 -64.35 23.14
N ALA A 13 -9.78 -64.85 23.58
CA ALA A 13 -8.70 -64.02 24.11
C ALA A 13 -8.13 -63.05 23.07
N LEU A 14 -7.92 -63.51 21.83
CA LEU A 14 -7.47 -62.66 20.72
C LEU A 14 -8.49 -61.58 20.35
N LEU A 15 -9.79 -61.92 20.33
CA LEU A 15 -10.86 -60.94 20.10
C LEU A 15 -10.93 -59.91 21.23
N ALA A 16 -10.80 -60.32 22.49
CA ALA A 16 -10.76 -59.40 23.62
C ALA A 16 -9.56 -58.43 23.55
N LEU A 17 -8.38 -58.95 23.21
CA LEU A 17 -7.18 -58.12 22.99
C LEU A 17 -7.36 -57.14 21.83
N LEU A 18 -8.01 -57.57 20.74
CA LEU A 18 -8.29 -56.69 19.60
C LEU A 18 -9.27 -55.58 19.98
N VAL A 19 -10.33 -55.90 20.75
CA VAL A 19 -11.31 -54.92 21.24
C VAL A 19 -10.64 -53.92 22.18
N VAL A 20 -9.76 -54.37 23.08
CA VAL A 20 -8.99 -53.47 23.96
C VAL A 20 -8.04 -52.58 23.17
N ALA A 21 -7.35 -53.13 22.16
CA ALA A 21 -6.46 -52.35 21.30
C ALA A 21 -7.22 -51.31 20.46
N VAL A 22 -8.40 -51.66 19.94
CA VAL A 22 -9.27 -50.73 19.20
C VAL A 22 -9.86 -49.67 20.13
N ALA A 23 -10.27 -50.04 21.35
CA ALA A 23 -10.74 -49.09 22.35
C ALA A 23 -9.64 -48.12 22.81
N ALA A 24 -8.40 -48.61 22.99
CA ALA A 24 -7.25 -47.78 23.31
C ALA A 24 -6.88 -46.83 22.15
N ALA A 25 -6.94 -47.32 20.90
CA ALA A 25 -6.73 -46.49 19.71
C ALA A 25 -7.86 -45.46 19.50
N ALA A 26 -9.10 -45.79 19.87
CA ALA A 26 -10.23 -44.86 19.84
C ALA A 26 -10.13 -43.82 20.96
N ALA A 27 -9.68 -44.20 22.16
CA ALA A 27 -9.40 -43.28 23.26
C ALA A 27 -8.21 -42.35 22.97
N ALA A 28 -7.20 -42.82 22.23
CA ALA A 28 -6.11 -41.97 21.73
C ALA A 28 -6.52 -41.04 20.56
N ARG A 29 -7.65 -41.33 19.91
CA ARG A 29 -8.27 -40.49 18.86
C ARG A 29 -9.39 -39.59 19.39
N GLY A 30 -9.88 -39.85 20.60
CA GLY A 30 -10.77 -38.98 21.34
C GLY A 30 -9.96 -37.85 21.98
N ASP A 31 -10.23 -36.63 21.54
CA ASP A 31 -9.77 -35.39 22.17
C ASP A 31 -8.28 -35.04 22.02
N GLN A 32 -7.75 -35.13 20.79
CA GLN A 32 -6.78 -34.11 20.40
C GLN A 32 -7.55 -32.84 20.03
N PRO A 33 -7.48 -31.76 20.83
CA PRO A 33 -7.96 -30.47 20.35
C PRO A 33 -7.22 -30.20 19.04
N ARG A 34 -7.97 -29.87 17.97
CA ARG A 34 -7.41 -29.31 16.74
C ARG A 34 -6.37 -28.28 17.19
N ARG A 35 -5.06 -28.56 17.00
CA ARG A 35 -3.98 -27.63 17.38
C ARG A 35 -4.03 -26.42 16.45
N GLY A 36 -5.06 -25.57 16.62
CA GLY A 36 -4.91 -24.17 16.33
C GLY A 36 -3.75 -23.70 17.20
N HIS A 37 -2.66 -23.28 16.55
CA HIS A 37 -1.55 -22.70 17.29
C HIS A 37 -2.09 -21.55 18.16
N SER A 38 -1.68 -21.49 19.43
CA SER A 38 -2.06 -20.38 20.32
C SER A 38 -1.70 -19.04 19.69
N MET A 39 -2.40 -17.96 20.07
CA MET A 39 -2.09 -16.62 19.57
C MET A 39 -0.63 -16.24 19.85
N ALA A 40 -0.09 -16.66 21.00
CA ALA A 40 1.34 -16.52 21.32
C ALA A 40 2.23 -17.21 20.27
N ALA A 41 1.97 -18.48 19.92
CA ALA A 41 2.74 -19.17 18.90
C ALA A 41 2.58 -18.54 17.50
N ARG A 42 1.42 -17.95 17.19
CA ARG A 42 1.20 -17.18 15.96
C ARG A 42 2.03 -15.89 15.94
N HIS A 43 2.10 -15.17 17.05
CA HIS A 43 2.93 -13.97 17.22
C HIS A 43 4.42 -14.30 17.08
N GLU A 44 4.91 -15.39 17.70
CA GLU A 44 6.31 -15.84 17.54
C GLU A 44 6.68 -16.11 16.09
N ARG A 45 5.81 -16.81 15.33
CA ARG A 45 6.05 -17.05 13.90
C ARG A 45 6.03 -15.77 13.08
N TRP A 46 5.11 -14.85 13.40
CA TRP A 46 5.03 -13.55 12.74
C TRP A 46 6.28 -12.73 13.03
N MET A 47 6.75 -12.68 14.29
CA MET A 47 7.98 -11.96 14.65
C MET A 47 9.19 -12.52 13.91
N ALA A 48 9.34 -13.86 13.87
CA ALA A 48 10.41 -14.52 13.15
C ALA A 48 10.38 -14.17 11.65
N ARG A 49 9.19 -14.12 11.04
CA ARG A 49 9.02 -13.75 9.62
C ARG A 49 9.44 -12.31 9.32
N PHE A 50 9.12 -11.38 10.21
CA PHE A 50 9.37 -9.94 10.01
C PHE A 50 10.61 -9.42 10.75
N GLY A 51 11.43 -10.30 11.32
CA GLY A 51 12.63 -9.94 12.07
C GLY A 51 12.35 -9.03 13.27
N ARG A 52 11.21 -9.23 13.95
CA ARG A 52 10.78 -8.38 15.06
C ARG A 52 11.49 -8.78 16.35
N ALA A 53 12.05 -7.79 17.01
CA ALA A 53 12.63 -7.87 18.35
C ALA A 53 12.15 -6.67 19.16
N TYR A 54 11.96 -6.87 20.46
CA TYR A 54 11.47 -5.83 21.38
C TYR A 54 12.51 -5.58 22.47
N ALA A 55 12.47 -4.37 23.05
CA ALA A 55 13.44 -3.93 24.04
C ALA A 55 13.45 -4.82 25.30
N ASP A 56 12.27 -5.25 25.73
CA ASP A 56 12.08 -6.09 26.90
C ASP A 56 10.80 -6.94 26.82
N ALA A 57 10.59 -7.76 27.86
CA ALA A 57 9.43 -8.65 27.95
C ALA A 57 8.10 -7.91 28.12
N ALA A 58 8.10 -6.71 28.72
CA ALA A 58 6.89 -5.93 28.92
C ALA A 58 6.41 -5.32 27.59
N GLU A 59 7.33 -4.78 26.80
CA GLU A 59 7.03 -4.30 25.44
C GLU A 59 6.60 -5.45 24.54
N LYS A 60 7.25 -6.63 24.64
CA LYS A 60 6.82 -7.82 23.90
C LYS A 60 5.38 -8.24 24.26
N ALA A 61 5.02 -8.21 25.55
CA ALA A 61 3.67 -8.53 25.99
C ALA A 61 2.64 -7.54 25.44
N ARG A 62 2.92 -6.23 25.51
CA ARG A 62 2.06 -5.18 24.93
C ARG A 62 1.90 -5.37 23.42
N ARG A 63 2.98 -5.63 22.69
CA ARG A 63 2.97 -5.85 21.24
C ARG A 63 2.22 -7.13 20.85
N MET A 64 2.25 -8.16 21.69
CA MET A 64 1.45 -9.37 21.52
C MET A 64 -0.05 -9.08 21.62
N GLU A 65 -0.49 -8.21 22.54
CA GLU A 65 -1.91 -7.83 22.67
C GLU A 65 -2.39 -7.07 21.42
N VAL A 66 -1.61 -6.10 20.95
CA VAL A 66 -1.92 -5.36 19.71
C VAL A 66 -1.96 -6.31 18.51
N PHE A 67 -0.97 -7.21 18.41
CA PHE A 67 -0.94 -8.24 17.38
C PHE A 67 -2.16 -9.15 17.42
N ALA A 68 -2.58 -9.59 18.61
CA ALA A 68 -3.75 -10.46 18.78
C ALA A 68 -5.01 -9.75 18.27
N ALA A 69 -5.24 -8.50 18.67
CA ALA A 69 -6.39 -7.72 18.22
C ALA A 69 -6.40 -7.53 16.69
N ASN A 70 -5.25 -7.22 16.08
CA ASN A 70 -5.13 -7.10 14.63
C ASN A 70 -5.33 -8.45 13.92
N ALA A 71 -4.79 -9.55 14.46
CA ALA A 71 -4.94 -10.89 13.92
C ALA A 71 -6.41 -11.35 13.95
N GLU A 72 -7.12 -11.09 15.03
CA GLU A 72 -8.55 -11.39 15.15
C GLU A 72 -9.39 -10.58 14.16
N ARG A 73 -9.08 -9.29 13.99
CA ARG A 73 -9.74 -8.42 13.00
C ARG A 73 -9.54 -8.94 11.57
N VAL A 74 -8.29 -9.26 11.20
CA VAL A 74 -7.94 -9.83 9.89
C VAL A 74 -8.68 -11.15 9.66
N ASP A 75 -8.67 -12.04 10.65
CA ASP A 75 -9.33 -13.33 10.51
C ASP A 75 -10.86 -13.18 10.44
N ALA A 76 -11.45 -12.29 11.23
CA ALA A 76 -12.87 -12.01 11.20
C ALA A 76 -13.31 -11.45 9.85
N ALA A 77 -12.56 -10.48 9.31
CA ALA A 77 -12.82 -9.91 7.98
C ALA A 77 -12.75 -10.96 6.86
N ASN A 78 -11.75 -11.84 6.90
CA ASN A 78 -11.62 -12.92 5.92
C ASN A 78 -12.65 -14.05 6.11
N ARG A 79 -13.12 -14.29 7.34
CA ARG A 79 -14.16 -15.30 7.64
C ARG A 79 -15.58 -14.83 7.33
N ALA A 80 -15.84 -13.53 7.44
CA ALA A 80 -17.19 -12.99 7.32
C ALA A 80 -17.88 -13.41 6.01
N GLY A 81 -17.11 -13.72 4.95
CA GLY A 81 -17.66 -14.07 3.65
C GLY A 81 -18.52 -12.92 3.08
N GLY A 82 -19.03 -13.09 1.86
CA GLY A 82 -19.81 -12.06 1.15
C GLY A 82 -19.09 -11.52 -0.08
N ASP A 83 -19.68 -10.49 -0.71
CA ASP A 83 -19.23 -9.88 -1.99
C ASP A 83 -17.91 -9.08 -1.86
N ARG A 84 -17.09 -9.36 -0.85
CA ARG A 84 -15.79 -8.71 -0.67
C ARG A 84 -14.84 -9.20 -1.76
N THR A 85 -14.37 -8.27 -2.57
CA THR A 85 -13.46 -8.50 -3.70
C THR A 85 -11.97 -8.49 -3.32
N TYR A 86 -11.66 -8.45 -2.02
CA TYR A 86 -10.29 -8.39 -1.50
C TYR A 86 -10.10 -9.23 -0.23
N THR A 87 -8.84 -9.53 0.10
CA THR A 87 -8.45 -10.25 1.33
C THR A 87 -7.46 -9.44 2.15
N LEU A 88 -7.47 -9.71 3.46
CA LEU A 88 -6.53 -9.12 4.41
C LEU A 88 -5.45 -10.13 4.82
N GLY A 89 -4.32 -9.61 5.28
CA GLY A 89 -3.21 -10.42 5.76
C GLY A 89 -2.41 -9.72 6.85
N LEU A 90 -1.86 -10.52 7.76
CA LEU A 90 -0.89 -10.01 8.72
C LEU A 90 0.41 -9.64 7.99
N ASN A 91 0.90 -8.45 8.27
CA ASN A 91 2.06 -7.86 7.62
C ASN A 91 2.97 -7.21 8.67
N GLN A 92 3.99 -6.49 8.25
CA GLN A 92 4.96 -5.84 9.13
C GLN A 92 4.33 -4.84 10.12
N PHE A 93 3.11 -4.35 9.88
CA PHE A 93 2.44 -3.37 10.75
C PHE A 93 1.50 -4.00 11.78
N SER A 94 1.40 -5.34 11.82
CA SER A 94 0.38 -6.01 12.63
C SER A 94 0.59 -5.90 14.14
N ASP A 95 1.74 -5.42 14.64
CA ASP A 95 1.97 -5.10 16.05
C ASP A 95 1.84 -3.60 16.38
N LEU A 96 1.32 -2.79 15.45
CA LEU A 96 1.05 -1.36 15.66
C LEU A 96 -0.43 -1.11 15.94
N THR A 97 -0.70 -0.17 16.84
CA THR A 97 -2.06 0.38 17.00
C THR A 97 -2.41 1.25 15.79
N ASP A 98 -3.70 1.58 15.64
CA ASP A 98 -4.18 2.43 14.55
C ASP A 98 -3.54 3.83 14.64
N ASP A 99 -3.38 4.37 15.86
CA ASP A 99 -2.72 5.66 16.11
C ASP A 99 -1.21 5.63 15.88
N GLU A 100 -0.51 4.59 16.36
CA GLU A 100 0.93 4.44 16.13
C GLU A 100 1.23 4.37 14.62
N PHE A 101 0.41 3.63 13.87
CA PHE A 101 0.53 3.54 12.42
C PHE A 101 0.25 4.89 11.75
N ALA A 102 -0.85 5.56 12.12
CA ALA A 102 -1.23 6.84 11.54
C ALA A 102 -0.16 7.91 11.74
N GLN A 103 0.46 7.97 12.92
CA GLN A 103 1.48 8.98 13.24
C GLN A 103 2.81 8.78 12.51
N THR A 104 3.12 7.56 12.06
CA THR A 104 4.47 7.22 11.58
C THR A 104 4.50 6.81 10.10
N HIS A 105 3.40 6.38 9.51
CA HIS A 105 3.35 5.85 8.13
C HIS A 105 2.39 6.64 7.22
N LEU A 106 1.60 7.54 7.79
CA LEU A 106 0.80 8.53 7.05
C LEU A 106 1.49 9.88 7.16
N GLY A 107 1.11 10.85 6.33
CA GLY A 107 1.83 12.12 6.31
C GLY A 107 1.43 13.09 5.20
N TYR A 108 0.24 12.96 4.63
CA TYR A 108 -0.28 13.99 3.78
C TYR A 108 -0.90 15.09 4.64
N SER A 109 -0.38 16.31 4.51
CA SER A 109 -0.82 17.46 5.28
C SER A 109 -0.94 18.67 4.35
N TRP A 110 -1.92 18.65 3.46
CA TRP A 110 -2.27 19.82 2.66
C TRP A 110 -3.66 20.32 3.01
N ALA A 111 -3.75 21.63 3.26
CA ALA A 111 -5.00 22.34 3.34
C ALA A 111 -5.24 23.02 1.98
N PRO A 112 -6.26 22.61 1.21
CA PRO A 112 -6.61 23.32 0.00
C PRO A 112 -6.96 24.78 0.33
N PRO A 113 -6.62 25.75 -0.55
CA PRO A 113 -7.18 27.08 -0.44
C PRO A 113 -8.73 27.00 -0.45
N PRO A 114 -9.44 27.93 0.22
CA PRO A 114 -10.89 27.92 0.26
C PRO A 114 -11.45 27.93 -1.18
N PRO A 115 -12.53 27.17 -1.45
CA PRO A 115 -13.09 27.07 -2.79
C PRO A 115 -13.48 28.47 -3.30
N SER A 116 -12.85 28.92 -4.38
CA SER A 116 -13.36 30.07 -5.11
C SER A 116 -14.70 29.68 -5.74
N HIS A 117 -15.74 30.53 -5.62
CA HIS A 117 -17.12 30.28 -6.08
C HIS A 117 -17.28 30.13 -7.61
N ARG A 118 -16.21 29.81 -8.35
CA ARG A 118 -16.27 29.57 -9.79
C ARG A 118 -16.46 28.07 -10.03
N HIS A 119 -17.72 27.68 -10.23
CA HIS A 119 -18.08 26.35 -10.70
C HIS A 119 -17.42 26.07 -12.07
N GLY A 120 -16.40 25.22 -12.07
CA GLY A 120 -15.71 24.73 -13.26
C GLY A 120 -14.49 23.91 -12.86
N HIS A 121 -14.14 22.89 -13.64
CA HIS A 121 -12.91 22.11 -13.52
C HIS A 121 -11.70 23.00 -13.89
N ARG A 122 -11.39 23.96 -13.03
CA ARG A 122 -10.26 24.86 -13.23
C ARG A 122 -9.11 24.32 -12.41
N ALA A 123 -8.16 23.71 -13.10
CA ALA A 123 -6.82 23.58 -12.55
C ALA A 123 -6.31 24.97 -12.20
N GLU A 124 -5.91 25.17 -10.94
CA GLU A 124 -5.48 26.48 -10.48
C GLU A 124 -4.09 26.88 -11.02
N ASN A 125 -3.44 26.07 -11.87
CA ASN A 125 -2.24 26.45 -12.65
C ASN A 125 -1.88 25.51 -13.84
N GLY A 126 -2.84 24.90 -14.54
CA GLY A 126 -2.52 24.13 -15.76
C GLY A 126 -3.71 23.39 -16.35
N THR A 127 -4.12 23.75 -17.57
CA THR A 127 -5.33 23.28 -18.28
C THR A 127 -5.72 21.81 -18.04
N ALA A 128 -6.59 21.55 -17.06
CA ALA A 128 -7.35 20.29 -16.98
C ALA A 128 -8.57 20.27 -17.94
N ALA A 129 -8.62 21.20 -18.90
CA ALA A 129 -9.78 21.45 -19.74
C ALA A 129 -9.56 21.14 -21.23
N ALA A 130 -8.57 20.32 -21.59
CA ALA A 130 -8.30 19.97 -22.99
C ALA A 130 -8.14 18.45 -23.26
N ALA A 131 -8.49 17.57 -22.33
CA ALA A 131 -8.44 16.11 -22.55
C ALA A 131 -9.83 15.44 -22.52
N ALA A 132 -10.90 16.19 -22.26
CA ALA A 132 -12.27 15.67 -22.16
C ALA A 132 -13.07 15.84 -23.46
N ASP A 133 -12.39 15.99 -24.60
CA ASP A 133 -13.02 15.94 -25.91
C ASP A 133 -12.28 14.87 -26.73
N ASP A 134 -12.91 13.70 -26.86
CA ASP A 134 -12.60 12.65 -27.84
C ASP A 134 -11.15 12.11 -27.88
N THR A 135 -10.57 11.79 -26.72
CA THR A 135 -9.36 10.94 -26.70
C THR A 135 -9.74 9.49 -26.40
N ASP A 136 -9.30 8.58 -27.27
CA ASP A 136 -9.35 7.13 -27.13
C ASP A 136 -8.46 6.72 -25.94
N VAL A 137 -8.93 6.97 -24.72
CA VAL A 137 -8.26 6.58 -23.48
C VAL A 137 -8.29 5.05 -23.41
N PRO A 138 -7.15 4.36 -23.35
CA PRO A 138 -7.12 2.90 -23.35
C PRO A 138 -7.96 2.31 -22.21
N ASP A 139 -8.60 1.15 -22.42
CA ASP A 139 -9.35 0.46 -21.37
C ASP A 139 -8.46 0.03 -20.18
N SER A 140 -7.16 -0.16 -20.42
CA SER A 140 -6.19 -0.50 -19.38
C SER A 140 -4.82 0.09 -19.66
N VAL A 141 -4.16 0.48 -18.57
CA VAL A 141 -2.78 0.96 -18.57
C VAL A 141 -2.05 0.31 -17.40
N ASP A 142 -0.84 -0.20 -17.64
CA ASP A 142 0.08 -0.62 -16.61
C ASP A 142 1.47 -0.05 -16.92
N TRP A 143 1.85 1.02 -16.22
CA TRP A 143 3.14 1.67 -16.42
C TRP A 143 4.32 0.81 -15.99
N ARG A 144 4.09 -0.23 -15.15
CA ARG A 144 5.15 -1.21 -14.81
C ARG A 144 5.52 -2.02 -16.04
N ALA A 145 4.53 -2.48 -16.79
CA ALA A 145 4.74 -3.23 -18.03
C ALA A 145 5.40 -2.39 -19.13
N ARG A 146 5.26 -1.05 -19.06
CA ARG A 146 5.91 -0.08 -19.95
C ARG A 146 7.28 0.42 -19.43
N GLY A 147 7.78 -0.15 -18.33
CA GLY A 147 9.08 0.20 -17.77
C GLY A 147 9.16 1.59 -17.13
N ALA A 148 8.02 2.22 -16.81
CA ALA A 148 7.94 3.57 -16.24
C ALA A 148 7.65 3.58 -14.73
N VAL A 149 8.03 2.50 -14.03
CA VAL A 149 7.84 2.36 -12.58
C VAL A 149 9.04 1.63 -11.99
N THR A 150 9.75 2.28 -11.06
CA THR A 150 10.85 1.68 -10.27
C THR A 150 10.34 0.66 -9.26
N GLU A 151 11.26 -0.04 -8.58
CA GLU A 151 10.93 -0.94 -7.47
C GLU A 151 10.08 -0.26 -6.37
N VAL A 152 9.32 -1.08 -5.63
CA VAL A 152 8.63 -0.61 -4.43
C VAL A 152 9.65 -0.32 -3.33
N LYS A 153 9.58 0.90 -2.79
CA LYS A 153 10.42 1.37 -1.68
C LYS A 153 9.67 1.34 -0.34
N ASN A 154 10.34 1.77 0.74
CA ASN A 154 9.79 1.77 2.09
C ASN A 154 10.11 3.08 2.82
N GLN A 155 9.07 3.87 3.15
CA GLN A 155 9.18 5.13 3.89
C GLN A 155 9.54 4.95 5.37
N ARG A 156 9.61 3.71 5.87
CA ARG A 156 9.89 3.38 7.27
C ARG A 156 8.89 4.13 8.20
N SER A 157 9.31 4.48 9.40
CA SER A 157 8.51 5.22 10.38
C SER A 157 8.70 6.74 10.24
N CYS A 158 8.49 7.25 9.03
CA CYS A 158 8.51 8.66 8.69
C CYS A 158 7.31 8.97 7.80
N GLY A 159 6.53 10.01 8.11
CA GLY A 159 5.38 10.49 7.34
C GLY A 159 5.76 11.19 6.03
N SER A 160 6.68 10.60 5.26
CA SER A 160 7.18 11.17 4.00
C SER A 160 6.43 10.66 2.76
N CYS A 161 5.21 10.16 2.89
CA CYS A 161 4.41 9.66 1.76
C CYS A 161 4.31 10.67 0.60
N TRP A 162 4.22 11.96 0.95
CA TRP A 162 4.18 13.08 0.01
C TRP A 162 5.42 13.14 -0.89
N ALA A 163 6.61 12.86 -0.35
CA ALA A 163 7.85 12.82 -1.10
C ALA A 163 7.93 11.58 -1.99
N PHE A 164 7.61 10.39 -1.46
CA PHE A 164 7.63 9.14 -2.21
C PHE A 164 6.70 9.16 -3.41
N ALA A 165 5.47 9.64 -3.23
CA ALA A 165 4.51 9.68 -4.33
C ALA A 165 4.97 10.66 -5.42
N ALA A 166 5.45 11.85 -5.05
CA ALA A 166 5.98 12.84 -5.98
C ALA A 166 7.20 12.32 -6.76
N VAL A 167 8.11 11.63 -6.08
CA VAL A 167 9.28 11.00 -6.71
C VAL A 167 8.85 9.91 -7.69
N ALA A 168 7.96 8.99 -7.29
CA ALA A 168 7.49 7.92 -8.17
C ALA A 168 6.79 8.45 -9.44
N ALA A 169 6.02 9.55 -9.35
CA ALA A 169 5.46 10.20 -10.53
C ALA A 169 6.54 10.86 -11.41
N THR A 170 7.56 11.44 -10.80
CA THR A 170 8.71 12.05 -11.50
C THR A 170 9.54 11.00 -12.23
N GLU A 171 9.86 9.88 -11.58
CA GLU A 171 10.58 8.75 -12.20
C GLU A 171 9.85 8.25 -13.45
N GLY A 172 8.52 8.11 -13.35
CA GLY A 172 7.68 7.72 -14.49
C GLY A 172 7.72 8.72 -15.63
N LEU A 173 7.56 10.02 -15.34
CA LEU A 173 7.63 11.06 -16.37
C LEU A 173 9.01 11.12 -17.05
N VAL A 174 10.09 11.04 -16.26
CA VAL A 174 11.47 11.04 -16.79
C VAL A 174 11.69 9.83 -17.70
N GLN A 175 11.20 8.64 -17.33
CA GLN A 175 11.25 7.49 -18.22
C GLN A 175 10.51 7.74 -19.54
N LEU A 176 9.30 8.31 -19.48
CA LEU A 176 8.51 8.56 -20.68
C LEU A 176 9.16 9.60 -21.60
N ALA A 177 9.81 10.61 -21.02
CA ALA A 177 10.47 11.67 -21.78
C ALA A 177 11.84 11.26 -22.36
N THR A 178 12.58 10.41 -21.66
CA THR A 178 14.00 10.14 -21.97
C THR A 178 14.30 8.70 -22.36
N GLY A 179 13.41 7.77 -22.05
CA GLY A 179 13.63 6.33 -22.18
C GLY A 179 14.53 5.72 -21.09
N ASN A 180 15.02 6.50 -20.11
CA ASN A 180 15.85 6.02 -19.02
C ASN A 180 15.13 6.00 -17.66
N LEU A 181 14.92 4.82 -17.09
CA LEU A 181 14.30 4.64 -15.79
C LEU A 181 15.37 4.74 -14.73
N VAL A 182 15.25 5.74 -13.86
CA VAL A 182 16.22 6.02 -12.80
C VAL A 182 15.50 6.04 -11.46
N SER A 183 16.04 5.32 -10.46
CA SER A 183 15.57 5.40 -9.08
C SER A 183 16.09 6.68 -8.44
N LEU A 184 15.19 7.61 -8.11
CA LEU A 184 15.46 8.97 -7.64
C LEU A 184 15.32 9.08 -6.12
N SER A 185 15.94 10.10 -5.53
CA SER A 185 16.05 10.24 -4.07
C SER A 185 14.83 10.91 -3.44
N GLU A 186 14.07 10.15 -2.65
CA GLU A 186 13.07 10.71 -1.75
C GLU A 186 13.69 11.47 -0.57
N GLN A 187 14.91 11.11 -0.15
CA GLN A 187 15.60 11.78 0.95
C GLN A 187 15.97 13.22 0.58
N GLN A 188 16.40 13.46 -0.66
CA GLN A 188 16.66 14.81 -1.14
C GLN A 188 15.38 15.66 -1.06
N VAL A 189 14.24 15.12 -1.49
CA VAL A 189 12.96 15.81 -1.40
C VAL A 189 12.58 16.08 0.06
N LEU A 190 12.75 15.11 0.95
CA LEU A 190 12.49 15.25 2.39
C LEU A 190 13.38 16.32 3.05
N ASP A 191 14.66 16.35 2.74
CA ASP A 191 15.64 17.25 3.36
C ASP A 191 15.58 18.68 2.79
N CYS A 192 15.22 18.83 1.51
CA CYS A 192 15.40 20.08 0.76
C CYS A 192 14.10 20.81 0.39
N THR A 193 12.92 20.19 0.50
CA THR A 193 11.64 20.90 0.23
C THR A 193 11.40 22.04 1.24
N GLY A 194 11.80 21.83 2.50
CA GLY A 194 11.70 22.82 3.57
C GLY A 194 10.28 23.13 4.06
N GLY A 195 10.14 24.17 4.89
CA GLY A 195 8.86 24.58 5.48
C GLY A 195 8.30 23.56 6.47
N ALA A 196 6.99 23.31 6.41
CA ALA A 196 6.31 22.30 7.25
C ALA A 196 6.47 20.85 6.74
N ASN A 197 7.20 20.65 5.64
CA ASN A 197 7.38 19.33 5.01
C ASN A 197 8.48 18.57 5.73
N THR A 198 8.09 17.56 6.51
CA THR A 198 8.96 16.83 7.45
C THR A 198 8.53 15.35 7.52
N CYS A 199 9.13 14.58 8.44
CA CYS A 199 8.61 13.26 8.80
C CYS A 199 7.27 13.29 9.55
N SER A 200 6.76 14.47 9.95
CA SER A 200 5.42 14.61 10.52
C SER A 200 4.35 14.90 9.47
N GLY A 201 4.74 15.03 8.21
CA GLY A 201 3.84 15.22 7.07
C GLY A 201 4.34 16.28 6.09
N GLY A 202 3.69 16.36 4.94
CA GLY A 202 3.99 17.36 3.91
C GLY A 202 2.96 17.44 2.79
N ASP A 203 3.21 18.39 1.89
CA ASP A 203 2.39 18.77 0.75
C ASP A 203 3.04 18.26 -0.55
N VAL A 204 2.30 17.45 -1.32
CA VAL A 204 2.72 16.92 -2.62
C VAL A 204 3.03 18.05 -3.62
N SER A 205 2.27 19.14 -3.61
CA SER A 205 2.51 20.30 -4.48
C SER A 205 3.81 20.99 -4.13
N ALA A 206 4.14 21.11 -2.85
CA ALA A 206 5.44 21.66 -2.43
C ALA A 206 6.59 20.76 -2.90
N ALA A 207 6.43 19.45 -2.76
CA ALA A 207 7.38 18.45 -3.25
C ALA A 207 7.64 18.60 -4.76
N LEU A 208 6.58 18.60 -5.57
CA LEU A 208 6.70 18.70 -7.03
C LEU A 208 7.29 20.04 -7.47
N ARG A 209 6.94 21.15 -6.81
CA ARG A 209 7.57 22.45 -7.07
C ARG A 209 9.06 22.44 -6.75
N TYR A 210 9.46 21.82 -5.64
CA TYR A 210 10.87 21.63 -5.32
C TYR A 210 11.58 20.81 -6.41
N ILE A 211 10.98 19.69 -6.81
CA ILE A 211 11.54 18.81 -7.84
C ILE A 211 11.77 19.58 -9.15
N ALA A 212 10.78 20.34 -9.63
CA ALA A 212 10.92 21.17 -10.82
C ALA A 212 12.02 22.24 -10.67
N ALA A 213 12.10 22.89 -9.50
CA ALA A 213 13.10 23.92 -9.23
C ALA A 213 14.52 23.38 -8.98
N SER A 214 14.66 22.07 -8.69
CA SER A 214 15.95 21.47 -8.32
C SER A 214 16.94 21.36 -9.48
N GLY A 215 16.47 21.44 -10.73
CA GLY A 215 17.27 21.14 -11.91
C GLY A 215 17.52 19.65 -12.14
N GLY A 216 16.90 18.78 -11.32
CA GLY A 216 16.93 17.33 -11.44
C GLY A 216 17.42 16.62 -10.17
N LEU A 217 16.64 15.63 -9.71
CA LEU A 217 16.91 14.89 -8.47
C LEU A 217 18.12 13.95 -8.60
N GLN A 218 18.91 13.87 -7.53
CA GLN A 218 19.92 12.83 -7.37
C GLN A 218 19.28 11.44 -7.39
N THR A 219 20.07 10.44 -7.77
CA THR A 219 19.65 9.04 -7.66
C THR A 219 19.53 8.63 -6.21
N GLU A 220 18.71 7.62 -5.93
CA GLU A 220 18.60 7.00 -4.62
C GLU A 220 19.98 6.51 -4.11
N ALA A 221 20.83 6.00 -5.01
CA ALA A 221 22.19 5.58 -4.64
C ALA A 221 23.09 6.74 -4.18
N ALA A 222 22.95 7.93 -4.80
CA ALA A 222 23.75 9.10 -4.47
C ALA A 222 23.24 9.85 -3.23
N TYR A 223 21.94 9.77 -2.94
CA TYR A 223 21.31 10.40 -1.79
C TYR A 223 20.30 9.44 -1.14
N ALA A 224 20.83 8.41 -0.49
CA ALA A 224 20.03 7.30 0.04
C ALA A 224 19.05 7.70 1.16
N TYR A 225 17.91 7.00 1.18
CA TYR A 225 16.85 7.16 2.15
C TYR A 225 17.20 6.64 3.55
N GLY A 226 17.23 7.56 4.51
CA GLY A 226 17.47 7.32 5.92
C GLY A 226 16.20 7.08 6.73
N GLY A 227 15.03 7.57 6.27
CA GLY A 227 13.79 7.52 7.06
C GLY A 227 13.73 8.52 8.21
N GLN A 228 14.54 9.58 8.13
CA GLN A 228 14.60 10.66 9.09
C GLN A 228 14.92 11.94 8.34
N GLN A 229 14.35 13.07 8.74
CA GLN A 229 14.67 14.36 8.14
C GLN A 229 16.07 14.81 8.58
N GLY A 230 16.91 15.15 7.60
CA GLY A 230 18.23 15.71 7.79
C GLY A 230 18.35 17.12 7.24
N ALA A 231 19.56 17.67 7.30
CA ALA A 231 19.89 18.90 6.60
C ALA A 231 20.00 18.65 5.09
N CYS A 232 19.51 19.60 4.27
CA CYS A 232 19.69 19.55 2.83
C CYS A 232 21.19 19.54 2.47
N ARG A 233 21.65 18.45 1.84
CA ARG A 233 23.07 18.29 1.45
C ARG A 233 23.38 19.16 0.23
N ALA A 234 24.54 19.81 0.23
CA ALA A 234 24.97 20.73 -0.83
C ALA A 234 24.91 20.13 -2.25
N GLY A 235 25.10 18.81 -2.40
CA GLY A 235 24.97 18.10 -3.68
C GLY A 235 23.57 18.13 -4.30
N GLY A 236 22.51 18.43 -3.52
CA GLY A 236 21.14 18.55 -4.01
C GLY A 236 20.90 19.77 -4.90
N PHE A 237 21.76 20.80 -4.83
CA PHE A 237 21.67 22.02 -5.64
C PHE A 237 22.95 22.37 -6.38
N ALA A 238 24.13 22.04 -5.83
CA ALA A 238 25.41 22.42 -6.43
C ALA A 238 25.76 21.60 -7.69
N ALA A 239 25.20 20.40 -7.83
CA ALA A 239 25.45 19.49 -8.96
C ALA A 239 24.18 18.69 -9.29
N PRO A 240 23.12 19.34 -9.82
CA PRO A 240 21.86 18.66 -10.09
C PRO A 240 22.03 17.58 -11.17
N ASN A 241 21.23 16.53 -11.07
CA ASN A 241 21.19 15.46 -12.06
C ASN A 241 20.25 15.87 -13.20
N SER A 242 20.74 16.62 -14.17
CA SER A 242 19.93 17.17 -15.26
C SER A 242 19.21 16.12 -16.11
N ALA A 243 19.65 14.85 -16.08
CA ALA A 243 18.96 13.75 -16.75
C ALA A 243 17.61 13.40 -16.10
N ALA A 244 17.37 13.85 -14.87
CA ALA A 244 16.13 13.70 -14.12
C ALA A 244 15.38 15.03 -13.93
N ALA A 245 15.66 16.04 -14.77
CA ALA A 245 15.00 17.33 -14.70
C ALA A 245 13.58 17.27 -15.27
N VAL A 246 12.65 17.99 -14.64
CA VAL A 246 11.27 18.21 -15.10
C VAL A 246 11.00 19.72 -15.11
N GLY A 247 10.04 20.16 -15.91
CA GLY A 247 9.76 21.58 -16.12
C GLY A 247 8.86 22.18 -15.05
N GLY A 248 7.82 21.46 -14.64
CA GLY A 248 6.73 22.05 -13.87
C GLY A 248 6.02 21.10 -12.93
N ALA A 249 5.15 21.68 -12.10
CA ALA A 249 4.32 20.98 -11.12
C ALA A 249 2.86 21.40 -11.29
N ARG A 250 1.98 20.44 -11.53
CA ARG A 250 0.54 20.68 -11.70
C ARG A 250 -0.28 19.89 -10.69
N TRP A 251 -1.48 20.41 -10.43
CA TRP A 251 -2.49 19.71 -9.67
C TRP A 251 -3.89 20.09 -10.14
N ALA A 252 -4.84 19.18 -9.91
CA ALA A 252 -6.24 19.37 -10.21
C ALA A 252 -7.11 18.85 -9.06
N ARG A 253 -8.13 19.62 -8.68
CA ARG A 253 -9.24 19.11 -7.87
C ARG A 253 -10.23 18.43 -8.80
N LEU A 254 -10.44 17.14 -8.59
CA LEU A 254 -11.24 16.31 -9.49
C LEU A 254 -12.69 16.17 -9.03
N TYR A 255 -13.00 16.48 -7.76
CA TYR A 255 -14.37 16.41 -7.22
C TYR A 255 -15.05 15.03 -7.40
N GLY A 256 -14.28 13.95 -7.41
CA GLY A 256 -14.76 12.59 -7.66
C GLY A 256 -14.86 12.20 -9.14
N ASP A 257 -14.42 13.05 -10.07
CA ASP A 257 -14.35 12.74 -11.49
C ASP A 257 -13.23 11.73 -11.79
N GLU A 258 -13.59 10.44 -11.78
CA GLU A 258 -12.69 9.35 -12.12
C GLU A 258 -12.30 9.33 -13.60
N GLY A 259 -13.12 9.90 -14.50
CA GLY A 259 -12.78 10.02 -15.92
C GLY A 259 -11.62 10.99 -16.14
N ALA A 260 -11.64 12.13 -15.44
CA ALA A 260 -10.52 13.07 -15.44
C ALA A 260 -9.24 12.45 -14.85
N LEU A 261 -9.35 11.63 -13.79
CA LEU A 261 -8.20 10.88 -13.27
C LEU A 261 -7.68 9.86 -14.30
N GLN A 262 -8.58 9.18 -15.01
CA GLN A 262 -8.23 8.16 -16.01
C GLN A 262 -7.46 8.78 -17.17
N ALA A 263 -7.92 9.93 -17.67
CA ALA A 263 -7.25 10.68 -18.73
C ALA A 263 -5.82 11.08 -18.32
N LEU A 264 -5.62 11.56 -17.09
CA LEU A 264 -4.28 11.87 -16.57
C LEU A 264 -3.41 10.62 -16.44
N ALA A 265 -3.96 9.56 -15.83
CA ALA A 265 -3.25 8.29 -15.60
C ALA A 265 -2.90 7.55 -16.91
N ALA A 266 -3.63 7.82 -17.99
CA ALA A 266 -3.35 7.29 -19.32
C ALA A 266 -2.08 7.88 -19.96
N GLY A 267 -1.71 9.11 -19.57
CA GLY A 267 -0.54 9.81 -20.07
C GLY A 267 0.74 9.54 -19.27
N GLN A 268 0.64 9.33 -17.95
CA GLN A 268 1.78 9.11 -17.06
C GLN A 268 1.34 8.57 -15.69
N PRO A 269 2.26 8.13 -14.81
CA PRO A 269 1.97 7.95 -13.40
C PRO A 269 1.57 9.27 -12.71
N VAL A 270 0.55 9.21 -11.85
CA VAL A 270 -0.08 10.39 -11.22
C VAL A 270 -0.14 10.22 -9.71
N VAL A 271 0.20 11.26 -8.97
CA VAL A 271 0.03 11.26 -7.51
C VAL A 271 -1.42 11.54 -7.16
N VAL A 272 -1.96 10.71 -6.28
CA VAL A 272 -3.29 10.89 -5.68
C VAL A 272 -3.17 10.85 -4.16
N VAL A 273 -4.20 11.32 -3.49
CA VAL A 273 -4.29 11.29 -2.03
C VAL A 273 -5.51 10.52 -1.62
N VAL A 274 -5.33 9.64 -0.64
CA VAL A 274 -6.35 8.72 -0.16
C VAL A 274 -6.45 8.80 1.36
N GLU A 275 -7.57 8.32 1.88
CA GLU A 275 -7.69 7.96 3.29
C GLU A 275 -7.18 6.53 3.50
N ALA A 276 -6.10 6.40 4.27
CA ALA A 276 -5.47 5.12 4.58
C ALA A 276 -5.55 4.76 6.07
N SER A 277 -6.47 5.39 6.80
CA SER A 277 -6.69 5.16 8.24
C SER A 277 -7.47 3.88 8.56
N GLU A 278 -8.18 3.32 7.58
CA GLU A 278 -8.95 2.11 7.82
C GLU A 278 -8.04 0.91 8.12
N PRO A 279 -8.35 0.08 9.14
CA PRO A 279 -7.56 -1.11 9.45
C PRO A 279 -7.42 -2.10 8.29
N ASP A 280 -8.44 -2.18 7.43
CA ASP A 280 -8.47 -3.02 6.24
C ASP A 280 -7.46 -2.52 5.18
N PHE A 281 -7.31 -1.20 5.02
CA PHE A 281 -6.27 -0.61 4.15
C PHE A 281 -4.88 -1.01 4.63
N ARG A 282 -4.60 -0.86 5.93
CA ARG A 282 -3.31 -1.24 6.52
C ARG A 282 -3.00 -2.72 6.34
N HIS A 283 -4.00 -3.59 6.39
CA HIS A 283 -3.83 -5.05 6.29
C HIS A 283 -4.17 -5.63 4.91
N TYR A 284 -4.40 -4.79 3.90
CA TYR A 284 -4.68 -5.26 2.56
C TYR A 284 -3.59 -6.23 2.07
N ARG A 285 -4.04 -7.33 1.46
CA ARG A 285 -3.15 -8.38 0.93
C ARG A 285 -3.31 -8.55 -0.57
N SER A 286 -4.55 -8.67 -1.07
CA SER A 286 -4.82 -8.90 -2.49
C SER A 286 -6.28 -8.65 -2.84
N GLY A 287 -6.56 -8.53 -4.14
CA GLY A 287 -7.91 -8.28 -4.69
C GLY A 287 -8.22 -6.81 -4.90
N VAL A 288 -9.46 -6.46 -5.22
CA VAL A 288 -9.86 -5.07 -5.50
C VAL A 288 -10.42 -4.43 -4.23
N TYR A 289 -9.67 -3.52 -3.62
CA TYR A 289 -10.04 -2.83 -2.40
C TYR A 289 -11.12 -1.77 -2.64
N ALA A 290 -12.28 -1.94 -2.02
CA ALA A 290 -13.40 -1.00 -2.13
C ALA A 290 -13.47 0.01 -0.96
N GLY A 291 -12.77 -0.25 0.15
CA GLY A 291 -12.92 0.52 1.39
C GLY A 291 -14.30 0.39 2.03
N SER A 292 -14.50 1.09 3.15
CA SER A 292 -15.86 1.27 3.70
C SER A 292 -16.59 2.43 3.02
N ALA A 293 -17.91 2.51 3.17
CA ALA A 293 -18.70 3.64 2.71
C ALA A 293 -18.31 4.98 3.37
N ALA A 294 -17.53 4.96 4.46
CA ALA A 294 -17.01 6.15 5.13
C ALA A 294 -15.65 6.59 4.59
N CYS A 295 -14.96 5.77 3.81
CA CYS A 295 -13.61 6.03 3.34
C CYS A 295 -13.55 7.24 2.39
N GLY A 296 -12.53 8.09 2.53
CA GLY A 296 -12.29 9.26 1.69
C GLY A 296 -12.74 10.58 2.29
N ARG A 297 -13.16 10.60 3.56
CA ARG A 297 -13.53 11.81 4.31
C ARG A 297 -12.32 12.51 4.93
N ARG A 298 -11.21 11.78 5.15
CA ARG A 298 -9.99 12.28 5.79
C ARG A 298 -8.74 11.82 5.03
N LEU A 299 -8.46 12.50 3.92
CA LEU A 299 -7.27 12.24 3.10
C LEU A 299 -6.01 12.49 3.93
N ASN A 300 -5.15 11.49 4.03
CA ASN A 300 -3.98 11.51 4.92
C ASN A 300 -2.77 10.73 4.39
N HIS A 301 -2.90 10.11 3.22
CA HIS A 301 -1.82 9.36 2.59
C HIS A 301 -1.69 9.73 1.11
N ALA A 302 -0.46 9.94 0.65
CA ALA A 302 -0.17 10.15 -0.77
C ALA A 302 0.40 8.86 -1.37
N VAL A 303 -0.09 8.50 -2.55
CA VAL A 303 0.29 7.30 -3.32
C VAL A 303 0.31 7.64 -4.81
N THR A 304 0.86 6.75 -5.63
CA THR A 304 0.96 6.98 -7.09
C THR A 304 0.08 5.98 -7.83
N VAL A 305 -0.88 6.47 -8.60
CA VAL A 305 -1.58 5.68 -9.62
C VAL A 305 -0.60 5.40 -10.74
N VAL A 306 -0.29 4.13 -10.96
CA VAL A 306 0.63 3.64 -12.01
C VAL A 306 -0.12 2.86 -13.08
N GLY A 307 -1.45 2.93 -13.08
CA GLY A 307 -2.27 2.25 -14.06
C GLY A 307 -3.72 2.08 -13.60
N TYR A 308 -4.48 1.40 -14.43
CA TYR A 308 -5.86 1.00 -14.17
C TYR A 308 -6.24 -0.13 -15.14
N GLY A 309 -7.33 -0.83 -14.85
CA GLY A 309 -7.86 -1.84 -15.74
C GLY A 309 -9.13 -2.47 -15.18
N ALA A 310 -9.43 -3.68 -15.66
CA ALA A 310 -10.51 -4.52 -15.18
C ALA A 310 -9.95 -5.84 -14.64
N ALA A 311 -10.46 -6.29 -13.50
CA ALA A 311 -10.01 -7.52 -12.87
C ALA A 311 -10.59 -8.73 -13.62
N ALA A 312 -9.71 -9.62 -14.09
CA ALA A 312 -10.10 -10.81 -14.88
C ALA A 312 -10.94 -11.83 -14.09
N ASP A 313 -10.91 -11.75 -12.75
CA ASP A 313 -11.60 -12.62 -11.80
C ASP A 313 -12.98 -12.09 -11.37
N GLY A 314 -13.53 -11.10 -12.09
CA GLY A 314 -14.84 -10.51 -11.76
C GLY A 314 -14.79 -9.49 -10.61
N GLY A 315 -13.60 -9.09 -10.16
CA GLY A 315 -13.40 -8.08 -9.12
C GLY A 315 -13.74 -6.64 -9.51
N GLY A 316 -14.26 -6.41 -10.73
CA GLY A 316 -14.61 -5.09 -11.24
C GLY A 316 -13.43 -4.30 -11.79
N GLU A 317 -13.67 -3.03 -12.10
CA GLU A 317 -12.65 -2.10 -12.53
C GLU A 317 -11.80 -1.61 -11.35
N TYR A 318 -10.52 -1.31 -11.62
CA TYR A 318 -9.60 -0.86 -10.58
C TYR A 318 -8.61 0.21 -11.04
N TRP A 319 -8.14 0.99 -10.07
CA TRP A 319 -6.89 1.75 -10.09
C TRP A 319 -5.75 0.88 -9.57
N LEU A 320 -4.61 0.90 -10.26
CA LEU A 320 -3.39 0.26 -9.80
C LEU A 320 -2.51 1.28 -9.09
N VAL A 321 -2.34 1.11 -7.79
CA VAL A 321 -1.64 2.05 -6.92
C VAL A 321 -0.31 1.46 -6.47
N LYS A 322 0.78 2.22 -6.64
CA LYS A 322 2.09 1.97 -6.01
C LYS A 322 2.10 2.63 -4.64
N ASN A 323 2.37 1.85 -3.60
CA ASN A 323 2.56 2.33 -2.23
C ASN A 323 4.05 2.24 -1.84
N GLN A 324 4.41 2.86 -0.72
CA GLN A 324 5.78 3.01 -0.24
C GLN A 324 5.96 2.37 1.14
N TRP A 325 5.24 1.26 1.38
CA TRP A 325 5.29 0.50 2.63
C TRP A 325 6.12 -0.78 2.51
N GLY A 326 6.88 -0.94 1.43
CA GLY A 326 7.66 -2.14 1.13
C GLY A 326 6.82 -3.28 0.56
N THR A 327 7.51 -4.29 0.03
CA THR A 327 6.92 -5.40 -0.74
C THR A 327 6.14 -6.41 0.10
N TRP A 328 6.23 -6.34 1.43
CA TRP A 328 5.48 -7.19 2.35
C TRP A 328 4.03 -6.75 2.56
N TRP A 329 3.68 -5.55 2.11
CA TRP A 329 2.31 -5.03 2.14
C TRP A 329 1.64 -5.19 0.77
N GLY A 330 0.36 -5.55 0.75
CA GLY A 330 -0.43 -5.66 -0.47
C GLY A 330 0.12 -6.68 -1.49
N GLU A 331 -0.14 -6.40 -2.77
CA GLU A 331 0.26 -7.22 -3.90
C GLU A 331 1.70 -6.89 -4.32
N GLY A 332 2.65 -7.19 -3.43
CA GLY A 332 4.07 -6.88 -3.64
C GLY A 332 4.38 -5.39 -3.53
N GLY A 333 3.63 -4.65 -2.71
CA GLY A 333 3.73 -3.19 -2.56
C GLY A 333 2.68 -2.40 -3.33
N TYR A 334 1.86 -3.08 -4.12
CA TYR A 334 0.78 -2.47 -4.89
C TYR A 334 -0.58 -2.78 -4.27
N MET A 335 -1.58 -1.97 -4.65
CA MET A 335 -2.98 -2.22 -4.34
C MET A 335 -3.82 -1.93 -5.57
N ARG A 336 -4.81 -2.80 -5.81
CA ARG A 336 -5.92 -2.51 -6.71
C ARG A 336 -7.02 -1.86 -5.89
N VAL A 337 -7.37 -0.61 -6.19
CA VAL A 337 -8.49 0.12 -5.56
C VAL A 337 -9.65 0.12 -6.53
N ALA A 338 -10.88 -0.11 -6.06
CA ALA A 338 -12.06 -0.09 -6.91
C ALA A 338 -12.15 1.22 -7.73
N ARG A 339 -12.57 1.10 -8.99
CA ARG A 339 -12.84 2.19 -9.93
C ARG A 339 -14.27 1.98 -10.47
N GLY A 340 -15.03 3.05 -10.64
CA GLY A 340 -16.41 2.98 -11.13
C GLY A 340 -17.38 2.31 -10.13
N GLY A 341 -17.95 3.09 -9.20
CA GLY A 341 -18.94 2.54 -8.26
C GLY A 341 -19.72 3.58 -7.45
N ALA A 342 -21.05 3.44 -7.44
CA ALA A 342 -22.01 4.30 -6.73
C ALA A 342 -22.11 4.04 -5.21
N ALA A 343 -21.11 3.43 -4.57
CA ALA A 343 -21.19 2.96 -3.18
C ALA A 343 -20.03 3.42 -2.26
N GLY A 344 -19.43 4.59 -2.55
CA GLY A 344 -18.66 5.33 -1.56
C GLY A 344 -17.17 5.47 -1.87
N GLY A 345 -16.83 6.58 -2.53
CA GLY A 345 -15.60 7.33 -2.33
C GLY A 345 -14.28 6.75 -2.85
N ASN A 346 -14.10 5.43 -3.01
CA ASN A 346 -12.80 4.80 -3.37
C ASN A 346 -11.63 5.37 -2.53
N CYS A 347 -11.91 5.61 -1.24
CA CYS A 347 -11.02 6.28 -0.29
C CYS A 347 -10.53 7.68 -0.70
N GLY A 348 -11.31 8.37 -1.53
CA GLY A 348 -11.06 9.73 -2.00
C GLY A 348 -10.07 9.82 -3.15
N ILE A 349 -9.75 8.72 -3.82
CA ILE A 349 -8.69 8.65 -4.84
C ILE A 349 -8.82 9.69 -5.95
N ALA A 350 -10.04 9.99 -6.40
CA ALA A 350 -10.34 11.04 -7.37
C ALA A 350 -10.72 12.39 -6.72
N THR A 351 -10.11 12.75 -5.58
CA THR A 351 -10.30 14.09 -4.99
C THR A 351 -9.29 15.08 -5.54
N TYR A 352 -8.01 14.72 -5.52
CA TYR A 352 -6.92 15.53 -6.02
C TYR A 352 -5.93 14.66 -6.80
N ALA A 353 -5.51 15.17 -7.95
CA ALA A 353 -4.41 14.62 -8.73
C ALA A 353 -3.28 15.64 -8.78
N PHE A 354 -2.05 15.18 -8.58
CA PHE A 354 -0.82 15.97 -8.70
C PHE A 354 0.14 15.27 -9.64
N TYR A 355 0.82 16.02 -10.51
CA TYR A 355 1.71 15.43 -11.49
C TYR A 355 2.79 16.42 -11.94
N PRO A 356 4.03 15.97 -12.16
CA PRO A 356 5.05 16.77 -12.81
C PRO A 356 4.77 16.88 -14.31
N THR A 357 5.38 17.88 -14.95
CA THR A 357 5.35 18.04 -16.41
C THR A 357 6.72 18.41 -16.97
N MET A 358 6.93 18.21 -18.28
CA MET A 358 8.18 18.61 -18.95
C MET A 358 8.18 20.09 -19.36
N ASP A 359 7.01 20.71 -19.47
CA ASP A 359 6.87 22.16 -19.69
C ASP A 359 6.98 22.94 -18.39
N SER A 360 7.47 24.17 -18.49
CA SER A 360 7.71 25.10 -17.37
C SER A 360 6.44 25.79 -16.87
#